data_AF-A0A7S2G7Z7-F1
#
_entry.id   AF-A0A7S2G7Z7-F1
#
_cell.length_a   1.000
_cell.length_b   1.000
_cell.length_c   1.000
_cell.angle_alpha   90.00
_cell.angle_beta   90.00
_cell.angle_gamma   90.00
#
_symmetry.space_group_name_H-M   'P 1'
#
loop_
_entity.id
_entity.type
_entity.pdbx_description
1 polymer ?
#
loop_
_entity_poly.entity_id
_entity_poly.type
_entity_poly.pdbx_seq_one_letter_code
_entity_poly.pdbx_strand_id
1 'polypeptide(L)'
;MARYGRVKEPERWAAASAPYLASFLDSAAVATGVAQITTECVKQIKEIVEEEEEDDGKEILADCEFTLAYGTKILLHNTKLKVKRGARYGLLGGNDSGKTTLMRSISQEQ
;
A
#
# COMPACT_ATOMS: atom_id res chain seq x y z
N MET A 1 -0.25 10.01 9.58
CA MET A 1 -1.24 8.99 9.17
C MET A 1 -1.68 9.26 7.75
N ALA A 2 -1.11 8.48 6.84
CA ALA A 2 -1.08 8.76 5.42
C ALA A 2 -2.41 8.38 4.75
N ARG A 3 -2.97 9.35 4.02
CA ARG A 3 -3.72 9.40 2.75
C ARG A 3 -4.02 8.12 1.92
N TYR A 4 -3.96 6.92 2.48
CA TYR A 4 -4.15 5.63 1.78
C TYR A 4 -5.63 5.22 1.64
N GLY A 5 -6.56 5.86 2.36
CA GLY A 5 -8.00 5.63 2.21
C GLY A 5 -8.62 6.23 0.94
N ARG A 6 -7.87 7.04 0.17
CA ARG A 6 -8.42 7.85 -0.94
C ARG A 6 -8.69 7.11 -2.25
N VAL A 7 -8.33 5.82 -2.34
CA VAL A 7 -8.54 5.03 -3.56
C VAL A 7 -9.94 4.42 -3.59
N LYS A 8 -10.65 4.35 -2.45
CA LYS A 8 -11.95 3.66 -2.33
C LYS A 8 -13.20 4.56 -2.43
N GLU A 9 -13.06 5.85 -2.72
CA GLU A 9 -14.22 6.77 -2.84
C GLU A 9 -14.77 6.81 -4.28
N PRO A 10 -15.94 6.20 -4.56
CA PRO A 10 -16.48 6.10 -5.91
C PRO A 10 -16.92 7.47 -6.47
N GLU A 11 -17.43 8.36 -5.62
CA GLU A 11 -17.88 9.70 -6.03
C GLU A 11 -16.73 10.57 -6.55
N ARG A 12 -15.55 10.43 -5.94
CA ARG A 12 -14.35 11.18 -6.34
C ARG A 12 -13.80 10.71 -7.68
N TRP A 13 -13.84 9.40 -7.92
CA TRP A 13 -13.50 8.81 -9.21
C TRP A 13 -14.45 9.30 -10.30
N ALA A 14 -15.74 9.37 -10.00
CA ALA A 14 -16.73 9.90 -10.93
C ALA A 14 -16.45 11.37 -11.29
N ALA A 15 -16.21 12.22 -10.29
CA ALA A 15 -15.88 13.63 -10.52
C ALA A 15 -14.59 13.83 -11.33
N ALA A 16 -13.59 12.97 -11.15
CA ALA A 16 -12.30 13.08 -11.85
C ALA A 16 -12.33 12.52 -13.29
N SER A 17 -13.10 11.45 -13.54
CA SER A 17 -13.11 10.72 -14.82
C SER A 17 -14.20 11.19 -15.78
N ALA A 18 -15.35 11.64 -15.27
CA ALA A 18 -16.47 12.13 -16.07
C ALA A 18 -16.11 13.20 -17.12
N PRO A 19 -15.30 14.25 -16.84
CA PRO A 19 -15.00 15.27 -17.85
C PRO A 19 -14.17 14.75 -19.02
N TYR A 20 -13.39 13.69 -18.83
CA TYR A 20 -12.62 13.06 -19.92
C TYR A 20 -13.49 12.12 -20.75
N LEU A 21 -14.39 11.38 -20.09
CA LEU A 21 -15.30 10.43 -20.75
C LEU A 21 -16.45 11.13 -21.50
N ALA A 22 -16.82 12.35 -21.10
CA ALA A 22 -17.84 13.15 -21.78
C ALA A 22 -17.46 13.52 -23.24
N SER A 23 -16.18 13.44 -23.61
CA SER A 23 -15.74 13.66 -25.00
C SER A 23 -15.97 12.45 -25.92
N PHE A 24 -16.22 11.27 -25.34
CA PHE A 24 -16.35 10.01 -26.08
C PHE A 24 -17.73 9.35 -25.92
N LEU A 25 -18.57 9.80 -24.98
CA LEU A 25 -19.84 9.18 -24.60
C LEU A 25 -20.95 10.23 -24.44
N ASP A 26 -22.18 9.87 -24.82
CA ASP A 26 -23.37 10.69 -24.56
C ASP A 26 -23.61 10.84 -23.04
N SER A 27 -24.20 11.96 -22.61
CA SER A 27 -24.28 12.32 -21.18
C SER A 27 -24.98 11.25 -20.31
N ALA A 28 -25.92 10.48 -20.91
CA ALA A 28 -26.59 9.37 -20.24
C ALA A 28 -25.69 8.13 -20.06
N ALA A 29 -24.73 7.93 -20.95
CA ALA A 29 -23.82 6.80 -20.94
C ALA A 29 -22.59 7.04 -20.03
N VAL A 30 -22.22 8.30 -19.77
CA VAL A 30 -21.08 8.66 -18.92
C VAL A 30 -21.28 8.16 -17.49
N ALA A 31 -22.47 8.36 -16.89
CA ALA A 31 -22.73 7.94 -15.51
C ALA A 31 -22.63 6.42 -15.33
N THR A 32 -23.20 5.66 -16.26
CA THR A 32 -23.16 4.19 -16.26
C THR A 32 -21.74 3.66 -16.52
N GLY A 33 -21.03 4.25 -17.49
CA GLY A 33 -19.66 3.86 -17.82
C GLY A 33 -18.68 4.12 -16.67
N VAL A 34 -18.79 5.28 -16.03
CA VAL A 34 -18.00 5.62 -14.84
C VAL A 34 -18.26 4.64 -13.69
N ALA A 35 -19.53 4.29 -13.43
CA ALA A 35 -19.89 3.34 -12.38
C ALA A 35 -19.30 1.94 -12.66
N GLN A 36 -19.37 1.48 -13.92
CA GLN A 36 -18.81 0.19 -14.34
C GLN A 36 -17.28 0.18 -14.23
N ILE A 37 -16.61 1.22 -14.72
CA ILE A 37 -15.14 1.35 -14.64
C ILE A 37 -14.69 1.40 -13.19
N THR A 38 -15.37 2.17 -12.33
CA THR A 38 -15.02 2.25 -10.91
C THR A 38 -15.19 0.89 -10.22
N THR A 39 -16.27 0.18 -10.52
CA THR A 39 -16.52 -1.16 -9.96
C THR A 39 -15.46 -2.17 -10.41
N GLU A 40 -15.11 -2.19 -11.70
CA GLU A 40 -14.10 -3.09 -12.24
C GLU A 40 -12.69 -2.71 -11.75
N CYS A 41 -12.35 -1.43 -11.70
CA CYS A 41 -11.07 -0.96 -11.14
C CYS A 41 -10.94 -1.30 -9.66
N VAL A 42 -12.01 -1.17 -8.85
CA VAL A 42 -11.99 -1.57 -7.44
C VAL A 42 -11.83 -3.08 -7.28
N LYS A 43 -12.46 -3.87 -8.16
CA LYS A 43 -12.31 -5.33 -8.19
C LYS A 43 -10.88 -5.76 -8.57
N GLN A 44 -10.23 -5.01 -9.45
CA GLN A 44 -8.85 -5.27 -9.88
C GLN A 44 -7.78 -4.69 -8.97
N ILE A 45 -8.13 -3.78 -8.06
CA ILE A 45 -7.28 -3.48 -6.91
C ILE A 45 -7.27 -4.76 -6.08
N LYS A 46 -6.27 -5.59 -6.38
CA LYS A 46 -5.88 -6.78 -5.65
C LYS A 46 -6.03 -6.43 -4.18
N GLU A 47 -6.97 -7.09 -3.49
CA GLU A 47 -6.77 -7.30 -2.07
C GLU A 47 -5.33 -7.76 -1.93
N ILE A 48 -4.59 -7.11 -1.04
CA ILE A 48 -3.38 -7.73 -0.52
C ILE A 48 -3.93 -8.94 0.22
N VAL A 49 -4.16 -10.02 -0.53
CA VAL A 49 -4.35 -11.35 0.02
C VAL A 49 -3.11 -11.51 0.87
N GLU A 50 -3.30 -11.71 2.17
CA GLU A 50 -2.24 -12.28 2.99
C GLU A 50 -1.89 -13.58 2.28
N GLU A 51 -0.83 -13.56 1.46
CA GLU A 51 -0.33 -14.76 0.81
C GLU A 51 -0.14 -15.74 1.97
N GLU A 52 -0.83 -16.89 1.91
CA GLU A 52 -0.52 -18.01 2.80
C GLU A 52 0.99 -18.18 2.67
N GLU A 53 1.72 -17.87 3.77
CA GLU A 53 3.16 -17.98 3.76
C GLU A 53 3.47 -19.44 3.43
N GLU A 54 3.82 -19.72 2.18
CA GLU A 54 4.29 -21.03 1.78
C GLU A 54 5.46 -21.34 2.70
N ASP A 55 5.31 -22.40 3.50
CA ASP A 55 6.32 -22.78 4.48
C ASP A 55 7.51 -23.34 3.70
N ASP A 56 8.37 -22.41 3.29
CA ASP A 56 9.65 -22.66 2.64
C ASP A 56 10.60 -23.50 3.51
N GLY A 57 10.22 -23.87 4.74
CA GLY A 57 11.07 -24.57 5.72
C GLY A 57 12.29 -23.76 6.16
N LYS A 58 12.34 -22.47 5.82
CA LYS A 58 13.46 -21.57 6.13
C LYS A 58 13.34 -21.08 7.57
N GLU A 59 14.45 -21.18 8.30
CA GLU A 59 14.58 -20.66 9.65
C GLU A 59 14.19 -19.17 9.72
N ILE A 60 13.28 -18.84 10.63
CA ILE A 60 12.90 -17.47 10.93
C ILE A 60 13.99 -16.88 11.84
N LEU A 61 14.67 -15.85 11.34
CA LEU A 61 15.72 -15.15 12.09
C LEU A 61 15.15 -14.10 13.04
N ALA A 62 14.06 -13.45 12.63
CA ALA A 62 13.40 -12.41 13.42
C ALA A 62 11.90 -12.39 13.10
N ASP A 63 11.08 -12.36 14.14
CA ASP A 63 9.65 -12.05 14.08
C ASP A 63 9.40 -10.93 15.09
N CYS A 64 9.36 -9.70 14.59
CA CYS A 64 9.30 -8.51 15.44
C CYS A 64 8.14 -7.60 15.03
N GLU A 65 7.40 -7.14 16.03
CA GLU A 65 6.42 -6.08 15.90
C GLU A 65 7.01 -4.80 16.49
N PHE A 66 7.18 -3.77 15.66
CA PHE A 66 7.80 -2.52 16.11
C PHE A 66 7.09 -1.28 15.59
N THR A 67 7.22 -0.22 16.37
CA THR A 67 6.78 1.14 16.03
C THR A 67 8.03 2.01 16.01
N LEU A 68 8.31 2.63 14.87
CA LEU A 68 9.47 3.51 14.69
C LEU A 68 9.00 4.96 14.68
N ALA A 69 9.41 5.73 15.68
CA ALA A 69 9.24 7.17 15.74
C ALA A 69 10.60 7.86 15.66
N TYR A 70 10.68 8.95 14.89
CA TYR A 70 11.86 9.79 14.82
C TYR A 70 11.45 11.25 15.07
N GLY A 71 11.89 11.80 16.20
CA GLY A 71 11.44 13.11 16.68
C GLY A 71 9.93 13.14 16.90
N THR A 72 9.24 14.04 16.21
CA THR A 72 7.78 14.22 16.29
C THR A 72 6.99 13.38 15.26
N LYS A 73 7.67 12.60 14.41
CA LYS A 73 7.04 11.86 13.31
C LYS A 73 7.11 10.34 13.55
N ILE A 74 5.95 9.70 13.58
CA ILE A 74 5.84 8.24 13.51
C ILE A 74 6.07 7.83 12.06
N LEU A 75 7.15 7.08 11.81
CA LEU A 75 7.56 6.57 10.50
C LEU A 75 6.89 5.23 10.20
N LEU A 76 6.92 4.31 11.17
CA LEU A 76 6.24 3.02 11.10
C LEU A 76 5.39 2.86 12.36
N HIS A 77 4.15 2.41 12.18
CA HIS A 77 3.20 2.19 13.27
C HIS A 77 2.76 0.74 13.24
N ASN A 78 3.03 0.00 14.32
CA ASN A 78 2.62 -1.38 14.52
C ASN A 78 2.90 -2.29 13.30
N THR A 79 4.15 -2.26 12.82
CA THR A 79 4.55 -3.04 11.65
C THR A 79 5.14 -4.37 12.10
N LYS A 80 4.59 -5.46 11.56
CA LYS A 80 5.15 -6.81 11.73
C LYS A 80 6.18 -7.06 10.64
N LEU A 81 7.38 -7.43 11.03
CA LEU A 81 8.46 -7.79 10.13
C LEU A 81 8.93 -9.19 10.47
N LYS A 82 8.81 -10.10 9.50
CA LYS A 82 9.40 -11.44 9.56
C LYS A 82 10.57 -11.54 8.59
N VAL A 83 11.74 -11.87 9.13
CA VAL A 83 12.97 -12.05 8.37
C VAL A 83 13.32 -13.54 8.39
N LYS A 84 13.33 -14.16 7.20
CA LYS A 84 13.70 -15.56 6.98
C LYS A 84 15.17 -15.63 6.53
N ARG A 85 15.88 -16.65 7.00
CA ARG A 85 17.29 -16.88 6.65
C ARG A 85 17.45 -17.17 5.16
N GLY A 86 18.44 -16.55 4.52
CA GLY A 86 18.76 -16.77 3.10
C GLY A 86 17.88 -16.00 2.12
N ALA A 87 16.90 -15.22 2.59
CA ALA A 87 16.13 -14.30 1.76
C ALA A 87 16.83 -12.94 1.60
N ARG A 88 16.62 -12.29 0.45
CA ARG A 88 17.11 -10.92 0.18
C ARG A 88 15.95 -9.94 0.25
N TYR A 89 16.02 -8.99 1.17
CA TYR A 89 14.96 -8.01 1.40
C TYR A 89 15.34 -6.64 0.83
N GLY A 90 14.39 -6.01 0.14
CA GLY A 90 14.52 -4.65 -0.40
C GLY A 90 13.46 -3.75 0.22
N LEU A 91 13.87 -2.56 0.67
CA LEU A 91 12.96 -1.57 1.25
C LEU A 91 12.59 -0.51 0.22
N LEU A 92 11.32 -0.50 -0.22
CA LEU A 92 10.79 0.47 -1.18
C LEU A 92 9.93 1.53 -0.51
N GLY A 93 9.91 2.74 -1.07
CA GLY A 93 9.12 3.87 -0.58
C GLY A 93 9.59 5.19 -1.17
N GLY A 94 8.78 6.25 -1.06
CA GLY A 94 9.14 7.59 -1.52
C GLY A 94 10.30 8.23 -0.73
N ASN A 95 10.87 9.32 -1.23
CA ASN A 95 11.87 10.09 -0.48
C ASN A 95 11.27 10.53 0.88
N ASP A 96 12.08 10.53 1.94
CA ASP A 96 11.69 10.85 3.33
C ASP A 96 10.65 9.93 3.98
N SER A 97 10.45 8.72 3.43
CA SER A 97 9.59 7.70 4.05
C SER A 97 10.25 6.97 5.23
N GLY A 98 11.49 7.30 5.59
CA GLY A 98 12.19 6.70 6.73
C GLY A 98 12.95 5.41 6.42
N LYS A 99 13.23 5.09 5.15
CA LYS A 99 13.93 3.86 4.74
C LYS A 99 15.32 3.72 5.36
N THR A 100 16.14 4.75 5.21
CA THR A 100 17.49 4.79 5.79
C THR A 100 17.42 4.78 7.31
N THR A 101 16.42 5.43 7.89
CA THR A 101 16.19 5.42 9.34
C THR A 101 15.86 4.00 9.83
N LEU A 102 14.99 3.27 9.12
CA LEU A 102 14.66 1.88 9.45
C LEU A 102 15.89 0.98 9.36
N MET A 103 16.64 1.06 8.27
CA MET A 103 17.88 0.28 8.10
C MET A 103 18.91 0.61 9.19
N ARG A 104 19.01 1.88 9.60
CA ARG A 104 19.88 2.29 10.71
C ARG A 104 19.42 1.71 12.03
N SER A 105 18.12 1.77 12.35
CA SER A 105 17.57 1.20 13.59
C SER A 105 17.79 -0.31 13.68
N ILE A 106 17.67 -1.04 12.56
CA ILE A 106 17.98 -2.48 12.50
C ILE A 106 19.50 -2.71 12.66
N SER A 107 20.35 -1.88 12.06
CA SER A 107 21.82 -2.03 12.18
C SER A 107 22.38 -1.60 13.54
N GLN A 108 21.67 -0.73 14.25
CA GLN A 108 22.06 -0.16 15.54
C GLN A 108 21.43 -0.91 16.71
N GLU A 109 20.97 -2.14 16.48
CA GLU A 109 20.40 -3.02 17.50
C GLU A 109 21.26 -2.99 18.78
N GLN A 110 20.68 -2.37 19.83
CA GLN A 110 20.87 -2.73 21.22
C GLN A 110 19.88 -3.84 21.54
#